data_AF-A0A933HMN9-F1
#
_entry.id   AF-A0A933HMN9-F1
#
_cell.length_a   1.000
_cell.length_b   1.000
_cell.length_c   1.000
_cell.angle_alpha   90.00
_cell.angle_beta   90.00
_cell.angle_gamma   90.00
#
_symmetry.space_group_name_H-M   'P 1'
#
loop_
_entity.id
_entity.type
_entity.pdbx_description
1 polymer ?
#
loop_
_entity_poly.entity_id
_entity_poly.type
_entity_poly.pdbx_seq_one_letter_code
_entity_poly.pdbx_strand_id
1 'polypeptide(L)'
;MSEKEPKTGKEFVELAAKSGKAKVKRVSGSHYIVEFADGNSIPVPVHANKQLGKGLLHKIKKAFKAVGILLLVLLVLWLKSLGFPLP
;
A
#
# COMPACT_ATOMS: atom_id res chain seq x y z
N MET A 1 12.51 0.25 13.70
CA MET A 1 11.37 1.06 14.16
C MET A 1 10.10 0.29 13.84
N SER A 2 9.29 -0.05 14.85
CA SER A 2 8.05 -0.81 14.66
C SER A 2 7.11 0.01 13.74
N GLU A 3 6.84 -0.50 12.54
CA GLU A 3 6.02 0.16 11.52
C GLU A 3 4.58 0.19 12.03
N LYS A 4 4.23 1.28 12.72
CA LYS A 4 2.91 1.51 13.31
C LYS A 4 1.91 1.65 12.15
N GLU A 5 0.95 0.72 12.04
CA GLU A 5 -0.13 0.83 11.05
C GLU A 5 -0.82 2.21 11.18
N PRO A 6 -0.93 2.98 10.09
CA PRO A 6 -1.56 4.30 10.14
C PRO A 6 -3.03 4.15 10.53
N LYS A 7 -3.43 4.84 11.60
CA LYS A 7 -4.77 4.79 12.16
C LYS A 7 -5.72 5.76 11.46
N THR A 8 -5.20 6.78 10.78
CA THR A 8 -5.98 7.81 10.08
C THR A 8 -5.45 8.04 8.65
N GLY A 9 -6.28 8.63 7.79
CA GLY A 9 -5.87 9.03 6.44
C GLY A 9 -4.73 10.05 6.45
N LYS A 10 -4.65 10.90 7.49
CA LYS A 10 -3.57 11.88 7.64
C LYS A 10 -2.23 11.20 7.93
N GLU A 11 -2.21 10.22 8.84
CA GLU A 11 -1.00 9.42 9.11
C GLU A 11 -0.54 8.64 7.88
N PHE A 12 -1.48 8.09 7.10
CA PHE A 12 -1.16 7.40 5.86
C PHE A 12 -0.51 8.34 4.84
N VAL A 13 -1.03 9.56 4.66
CA VAL A 13 -0.45 10.56 3.75
C VAL A 13 0.96 10.97 4.21
N GLU A 14 1.17 11.16 5.52
CA GLU A 14 2.49 11.49 6.07
C GLU A 14 3.50 10.35 5.89
N LEU A 15 3.09 9.10 6.11
CA LEU A 15 3.92 7.92 5.85
C LEU A 15 4.25 7.78 4.35
N ALA A 16 3.25 7.97 3.48
CA ALA A 16 3.42 7.91 2.05
C ALA A 16 4.42 8.96 1.57
N ALA A 17 4.30 10.21 2.03
CA ALA A 17 5.23 11.29 1.71
C ALA A 17 6.66 11.03 2.23
N LYS A 18 6.81 10.48 3.44
CA LYS A 18 8.13 10.15 4.01
C LYS A 18 8.80 8.94 3.36
N SER A 19 8.01 8.02 2.80
CA SER A 19 8.53 6.79 2.19
C SER A 19 9.29 7.00 0.88
N GLY A 20 9.11 8.16 0.22
CA GLY A 20 9.64 8.44 -1.11
C GLY A 20 9.01 7.62 -2.25
N LYS A 21 8.11 6.67 -1.93
CA LYS A 21 7.44 5.78 -2.89
C LYS A 21 6.13 6.34 -3.43
N ALA A 22 5.66 7.44 -2.87
CA ALA A 22 4.40 8.07 -3.25
C ALA A 22 4.46 9.59 -3.09
N LYS A 23 3.73 10.29 -3.95
CA LYS A 23 3.59 11.76 -3.95
C LYS A 23 2.12 12.13 -3.80
N VAL A 24 1.86 13.21 -3.05
CA VAL A 24 0.52 13.79 -2.97
C VAL A 24 0.32 14.69 -4.18
N LYS A 25 -0.55 14.29 -5.11
CA LYS A 25 -0.69 14.96 -6.41
C LYS A 25 -1.68 16.12 -6.39
N ARG A 26 -2.77 15.98 -5.63
CA ARG A 26 -3.84 17.00 -5.56
C ARG A 26 -4.67 16.85 -4.29
N VAL A 27 -5.09 17.98 -3.73
CA VAL A 27 -6.13 18.05 -2.70
C VAL A 27 -7.43 18.49 -3.38
N SER A 28 -8.48 17.68 -3.30
CA SER A 28 -9.83 18.06 -3.71
C SER A 28 -10.72 18.04 -2.48
N GLY A 29 -10.85 19.20 -1.83
CA GLY A 29 -11.56 19.33 -0.57
C GLY A 29 -11.00 18.42 0.52
N SER A 30 -11.79 17.45 0.96
CA SER A 30 -11.48 16.50 2.04
C SER A 30 -10.65 15.28 1.63
N HIS A 31 -10.31 15.14 0.35
CA HIS A 31 -9.63 13.98 -0.19
C HIS A 31 -8.26 14.35 -0.78
N TYR A 32 -7.25 13.59 -0.38
CA TYR A 32 -5.88 13.68 -0.90
C TYR A 32 -5.69 12.58 -1.94
N ILE A 33 -5.23 12.93 -3.13
CA ILE A 33 -4.85 11.92 -4.13
C ILE A 33 -3.38 11.58 -3.90
N VAL A 34 -3.12 10.35 -3.47
CA VAL A 34 -1.76 9.80 -3.33
C VAL A 34 -1.45 9.01 -4.59
N GLU A 35 -0.43 9.44 -5.32
CA GLU A 35 0.10 8.76 -6.50
C GLU A 35 1.38 8.01 -6.13
N PHE A 36 1.46 6.75 -6.50
CA PHE A 36 2.61 5.89 -6.27
C PHE A 36 3.57 5.93 -7.48
N ALA A 37 4.81 5.51 -7.27
CA ALA A 37 5.85 5.55 -8.31
C ALA A 37 5.52 4.70 -9.56
N ASP A 38 4.59 3.76 -9.46
CA ASP A 38 4.07 2.93 -10.55
C ASP A 38 2.96 3.62 -11.36
N GLY A 39 2.59 4.87 -11.01
CA GLY A 39 1.54 5.66 -11.66
C GLY A 39 0.13 5.38 -11.12
N ASN A 40 -0.04 4.42 -10.21
CA ASN A 40 -1.32 4.18 -9.57
C ASN A 40 -1.68 5.31 -8.60
N SER A 41 -2.96 5.68 -8.55
CA SER A 41 -3.44 6.78 -7.69
C SER A 41 -4.60 6.33 -6.82
N ILE A 42 -4.54 6.65 -5.51
CA ILE A 42 -5.59 6.32 -4.55
C ILE A 42 -6.10 7.61 -3.88
N PRO A 43 -7.41 7.87 -3.90
CA PRO A 43 -8.00 8.94 -3.10
C PRO A 43 -8.08 8.53 -1.63
N VAL A 44 -7.45 9.32 -0.76
CA VAL A 44 -7.39 9.13 0.69
C VAL A 44 -8.24 10.21 1.38
N PRO A 45 -9.32 9.85 2.08
CA PRO A 45 -10.11 10.81 2.84
C PRO A 45 -9.33 11.28 4.08
N VAL A 46 -9.15 12.59 4.24
CA VAL A 46 -8.45 13.18 5.40
C VAL A 46 -9.35 13.93 6.37
N HIS A 47 -10.55 14.38 5.93
CA HIS A 47 -11.38 15.31 6.71
C HIS A 47 -12.01 14.71 7.97
N ALA A 48 -12.07 13.38 8.09
CA ALA A 48 -12.70 12.80 9.27
C ALA A 48 -11.74 12.64 10.46
N ASN A 49 -10.43 12.48 10.22
CA ASN A 49 -9.48 11.90 11.20
C ASN A 49 -10.05 10.66 11.95
N LYS A 50 -11.11 10.06 11.40
CA LYS A 50 -11.80 8.90 11.95
C LYS A 50 -10.98 7.69 11.56
N GLN A 51 -10.86 6.79 12.52
CA GLN A 51 -10.18 5.52 12.36
C GLN A 51 -10.62 4.86 11.05
N LEU A 52 -9.67 4.38 10.23
CA LEU A 52 -9.99 3.61 9.02
C LEU A 52 -10.98 2.50 9.42
N GLY A 53 -12.15 2.48 8.79
CA GLY A 53 -13.17 1.49 9.13
C GLY A 53 -12.64 0.07 8.90
N LYS A 54 -13.02 -0.89 9.77
CA LYS A 54 -12.55 -2.29 9.71
C LYS A 54 -12.67 -2.91 8.30
N GLY A 55 -13.70 -2.54 7.54
CA GLY A 55 -13.89 -3.01 6.16
C GLY A 55 -12.83 -2.50 5.17
N LEU A 56 -12.39 -1.24 5.28
CA LEU A 56 -11.34 -0.70 4.42
C LEU A 56 -9.98 -1.29 4.78
N LEU A 57 -9.67 -1.40 6.08
CA LEU A 57 -8.48 -2.11 6.58
C LEU A 57 -8.43 -3.56 6.09
N HIS A 58 -9.56 -4.28 6.12
CA HIS A 58 -9.65 -5.65 5.62
C HIS A 58 -9.38 -5.73 4.10
N LYS A 59 -9.93 -4.81 3.31
CA LYS A 59 -9.67 -4.74 1.86
C LYS A 59 -8.19 -4.48 1.56
N ILE A 60 -7.56 -3.55 2.28
CA ILE A 60 -6.13 -3.25 2.13
C ILE A 60 -5.29 -4.48 2.49
N LYS A 61 -5.55 -5.13 3.64
CA LYS A 61 -4.83 -6.35 4.05
C LYS A 61 -4.96 -7.48 3.04
N LYS A 62 -6.16 -7.69 2.48
CA LYS A 62 -6.39 -8.71 1.46
C LYS A 62 -5.61 -8.42 0.17
N ALA A 63 -5.56 -7.16 -0.26
CA ALA A 63 -4.81 -6.75 -1.44
C ALA A 63 -3.30 -6.99 -1.27
N PHE A 64 -2.71 -6.54 -0.16
CA PHE A 64 -1.28 -6.74 0.12
C PHE A 64 -0.91 -8.22 0.25
N LYS A 65 -1.78 -9.05 0.86
CA LYS A 65 -1.57 -10.50 0.92
C LYS A 65 -1.55 -11.14 -0.46
N ALA A 66 -2.47 -10.74 -1.34
CA ALA A 66 -2.53 -11.24 -2.71
C ALA A 66 -1.28 -10.86 -3.52
N VAL A 67 -0.82 -9.62 -3.41
CA VAL A 67 0.43 -9.15 -4.05
C VAL A 67 1.63 -9.94 -3.53
N GLY A 68 1.73 -10.16 -2.20
CA GLY A 68 2.80 -10.95 -1.61
C GLY A 68 2.83 -12.40 -2.11
N ILE A 69 1.67 -13.05 -2.20
CA ILE A 69 1.54 -14.41 -2.74
C ILE A 69 1.97 -14.45 -4.22
N LEU A 70 1.54 -13.48 -5.03
CA LEU A 70 1.89 -13.40 -6.44
C LEU A 70 3.41 -13.26 -6.63
N LEU A 71 4.05 -12.38 -5.86
CA LEU A 71 5.51 -12.21 -5.89
C LEU A 71 6.25 -13.50 -5.49
N LEU A 72 5.73 -14.23 -4.50
CA LEU A 72 6.32 -15.50 -4.05
C LEU A 72 6.20 -16.58 -5.14
N VAL A 73 5.04 -16.68 -5.80
CA VAL A 73 4.85 -17.59 -6.95
C VAL A 73 5.80 -17.23 -8.09
N LEU A 74 5.90 -15.95 -8.46
CA LEU A 74 6.82 -15.50 -9.50
C LEU A 74 8.28 -15.77 -9.15
N LEU A 75 8.68 -15.58 -7.88
CA LEU A 75 10.03 -15.91 -7.41
C LEU A 75 10.32 -17.41 -7.52
N VAL A 76 9.38 -18.27 -7.13
CA VAL A 76 9.53 -19.73 -7.25
C VAL A 76 9.64 -20.14 -8.73
N LEU A 77 8.83 -19.57 -9.61
CA LEU A 77 8.92 -19.82 -11.06
C LEU A 77 10.24 -19.33 -11.65
N TRP A 78 10.73 -18.17 -11.22
CA TRP A 78 12.01 -17.62 -11.64
C TRP A 78 13.19 -18.50 -11.16
N LEU A 79 13.18 -18.95 -9.90
CA LEU A 79 14.18 -19.88 -9.36
C LEU A 79 14.18 -21.22 -10.12
N LYS A 80 12.99 -21.75 -10.45
CA LYS A 80 12.85 -22.96 -11.28
C LYS A 80 13.42 -22.76 -12.69
N SER A 81 13.24 -21.59 -13.28
CA SER A 81 13.82 -21.24 -14.59
C SER A 81 15.36 -21.17 -14.56
N LEU A 82 15.96 -20.99 -13.39
CA LEU A 82 17.42 -20.99 -13.20
C LEU A 82 17.98 -22.38 -12.86
N GLY A 83 17.14 -23.43 -12.84
CA GLY A 83 17.57 -24.80 -12.56
C GLY A 83 17.82 -25.10 -11.07
N PHE A 84 17.35 -24.25 -10.16
CA PHE A 84 17.43 -24.55 -8.73
C PHE A 84 16.48 -25.70 -8.34
N PRO A 85 16.96 -26.76 -7.66
CA PRO A 85 16.11 -27.79 -7.09
C PRO A 85 15.36 -27.21 -5.87
N LEU A 86 14.04 -27.39 -5.84
CA LEU A 86 13.22 -27.11 -4.65
C LEU A 86 13.35 -28.29 -3.66
N PRO A 87 13.25 -28.04 -2.35
CA PRO A 87 13.20 -29.11 -1.34
C PRO A 87 11.96 -30.00 -1.51
#